data_AF-A0A538FUL8-F1
#
_entry.id   AF-A0A538FUL8-F1
#
_cell.length_a   1.000
_cell.length_b   1.000
_cell.length_c   1.000
_cell.angle_alpha   90.00
_cell.angle_beta   90.00
_cell.angle_gamma   90.00
#
_symmetry.space_group_name_H-M   'P 1'
#
loop_
_entity.id
_entity.type
_entity.pdbx_description
1 polymer ?
#
loop_
_entity_poly.entity_id
_entity_poly.type
_entity_poly.pdbx_seq_one_letter_code
_entity_poly.pdbx_strand_id
1 'polypeptide(L)' 'MFEGPIQELIDELARLPGIGPKSAQRLAFWLVKAPPDDAKRLASAITQAK' A
#
# COMPACT_ATOMS: atom_id res chain seq x y z
N MET A 1 -4.31 -16.42 1.73
CA MET A 1 -3.03 -16.07 1.08
C MET A 1 -3.46 -15.41 -0.23
N PHE A 2 -3.19 -14.11 -0.39
CA PHE A 2 -3.68 -13.38 -1.58
C PHE A 2 -2.72 -13.63 -2.74
N GLU A 3 -3.20 -13.46 -3.97
CA GLU A 3 -2.40 -13.59 -5.18
C GLU A 3 -2.51 -12.31 -6.01
N GLY A 4 -1.46 -11.99 -6.76
CA GLY A 4 -1.42 -10.84 -7.66
C GLY A 4 -1.20 -9.48 -6.96
N PRO A 5 -1.64 -8.37 -7.57
CA PRO A 5 -1.24 -7.00 -7.18
C PRO A 5 -1.54 -6.62 -5.72
N ILE A 6 -2.54 -7.25 -5.11
CA ILE A 6 -2.88 -7.03 -3.70
C ILE A 6 -1.78 -7.59 -2.80
N GLN A 7 -1.26 -8.78 -3.09
CA GLN A 7 -0.19 -9.38 -2.28
C GLN A 7 1.10 -8.57 -2.40
N GLU A 8 1.46 -8.13 -3.61
CA GLU A 8 2.61 -7.24 -3.82
C GLU A 8 2.50 -5.94 -3.02
N LEU A 9 1.31 -5.31 -3.00
CA LEU A 9 1.07 -4.12 -2.20
C LEU A 9 1.22 -4.39 -0.70
N ILE A 10 0.73 -5.53 -0.22
CA ILE A 10 0.89 -5.94 1.19
C ILE A 10 2.36 -6.10 1.53
N ASP A 11 3.12 -6.79 0.68
CA ASP A 11 4.52 -7.08 0.92
C ASP A 11 5.36 -5.80 0.94
N GLU A 12 5.13 -4.87 0.01
CA GLU A 12 5.82 -3.57 0.00
C GLU A 12 5.46 -2.70 1.21
N LEU A 13 4.18 -2.68 1.62
CA LEU A 13 3.78 -1.95 2.83
C LEU A 13 4.37 -2.56 4.10
N ALA A 14 4.54 -3.88 4.16
CA ALA A 14 5.13 -4.58 5.31
C ALA A 14 6.64 -4.33 5.47
N ARG A 15 7.32 -3.83 4.44
CA ARG A 15 8.75 -3.44 4.51
C ARG A 15 8.97 -2.11 5.23
N LEU A 16 7.91 -1.33 5.44
CA LEU A 16 8.00 -0.03 6.12
C LEU A 16 8.22 -0.21 7.63
N PRO A 17 9.10 0.61 8.26
CA PRO A 17 9.38 0.51 9.68
C PRO A 17 8.08 0.74 10.49
N GLY A 18 7.78 -0.19 11.40
CA GLY A 18 6.58 -0.13 12.25
C GLY A 18 5.30 -0.68 11.60
N ILE A 19 5.34 -1.20 10.37
CA ILE A 19 4.19 -1.81 9.70
C ILE A 19 4.37 -3.32 9.59
N GLY A 20 3.72 -4.08 10.49
CA GLY A 20 3.70 -5.55 10.41
C GLY A 20 2.67 -6.09 9.40
N PRO A 21 2.69 -7.40 9.07
CA PRO A 21 1.87 -8.01 8.02
C PRO A 21 0.37 -7.74 8.14
N LYS A 22 -0.18 -7.80 9.36
CA LYS A 22 -1.61 -7.52 9.62
C LYS A 22 -1.98 -6.04 9.38
N SER A 23 -1.07 -5.13 9.68
CA SER A 23 -1.26 -3.70 9.42
C SER A 23 -1.09 -3.37 7.93
N ALA A 24 -0.09 -3.96 7.28
CA ALA A 24 0.10 -3.84 5.83
C ALA A 24 -1.12 -4.32 5.05
N GLN A 25 -1.68 -5.49 5.42
CA GLN A 25 -2.93 -6.00 4.85
C GLN A 25 -4.09 -5.01 5.01
N ARG A 26 -4.27 -4.44 6.21
CA ARG A 26 -5.33 -3.45 6.46
C ARG A 26 -5.18 -2.21 5.58
N LEU A 27 -3.95 -1.71 5.43
CA LEU A 27 -3.65 -0.54 4.60
C LEU A 27 -3.84 -0.84 3.11
N ALA A 28 -3.38 -1.99 2.63
CA ALA A 28 -3.58 -2.42 1.24
C ALA A 28 -5.07 -2.47 0.87
N PHE A 29 -5.90 -3.09 1.72
CA PHE A 29 -7.35 -3.15 1.47
C PHE A 29 -8.05 -1.80 1.58
N TRP A 30 -7.53 -0.88 2.42
CA TRP A 30 -8.03 0.49 2.44
C TRP A 30 -7.67 1.23 1.15
N LEU A 31 -6.43 1.12 0.67
CA LEU A 31 -5.95 1.74 -0.58
C LEU A 31 -6.71 1.25 -1.82
N VAL A 32 -6.99 -0.06 -1.91
CA VAL A 32 -7.76 -0.64 -3.03
C VAL A 32 -9.20 -0.12 -3.07
N LYS A 33 -9.75 0.28 -1.92
CA LYS A 33 -11.10 0.87 -1.82
C LYS A 33 -11.10 2.39 -1.93
N ALA A 34 -9.93 3.03 -1.85
CA ALA A 34 -9.82 4.47 -1.97
C ALA A 34 -10.10 4.92 -3.42
N PRO A 35 -10.58 6.16 -3.63
CA PRO A 35 -10.66 6.74 -4.96
C PRO A 35 -9.31 6.64 -5.70
N PRO A 36 -9.30 6.33 -7.01
CA PRO A 36 -8.06 6.19 -7.77
C PRO A 36 -7.13 7.40 -7.69
N ASP A 37 -7.70 8.61 -7.55
CA ASP A 37 -6.92 9.84 -7.44
C ASP A 37 -6.16 9.95 -6.12
N ASP A 38 -6.72 9.44 -5.01
CA ASP A 38 -6.03 9.44 -3.72
C ASP A 38 -4.83 8.49 -3.74
N ALA A 39 -4.98 7.30 -4.33
CA ALA A 39 -3.88 6.36 -4.51
C ALA A 39 -2.77 6.94 -5.39
N LYS A 40 -3.13 7.62 -6.49
CA LYS A 40 -2.17 8.31 -7.37
C LYS A 40 -1.44 9.45 -6.66
N ARG A 41 -2.16 10.24 -5.85
CA ARG A 41 -1.56 11.34 -5.07
C ARG A 41 -0.54 10.81 -4.06
N LEU A 42 -0.85 9.72 -3.37
CA LEU A 42 0.10 9.08 -2.46
C LEU A 42 1.35 8.57 -3.20
N ALA A 43 1.18 7.87 -4.32
CA ALA A 43 2.31 7.38 -5.13
C ALA A 43 3.19 8.54 -5.66
N SER A 44 2.55 9.64 -6.10
CA SER A 44 3.25 10.85 -6.53
C SER A 44 4.03 11.49 -5.39
N ALA A 45 3.45 11.58 -4.19
CA ALA A 45 4.13 12.17 -3.03
C ALA A 45 5.38 11.35 -2.64
N ILE A 46 5.29 10.02 -2.68
CA ILE A 46 6.43 9.12 -2.41
C ILE A 46 7.55 9.33 -3.43
N THR A 47 7.21 9.39 -4.71
CA THR A 47 8.20 9.53 -5.80
C THR A 47 8.84 10.91 -5.86
N GLN A 48 8.10 11.97 -5.52
CA GLN A 48 8.62 13.35 -5.48
C GLN A 48 9.49 13.65 -4.26
N ALA A 49 9.28 12.95 -3.14
CA ALA A 49 10.07 13.13 -1.92
C ALA A 49 11.46 12.47 -1.99
N LYS A 50 11.74 11.74 -3.08
CA LYS A 50 13.01 11.08 -3.36
C LYS A 50 13.92 11.99 -4.18
#